data_AF-A0A7S2WGB4-F1
#
_entry.id   AF-A0A7S2WGB4-F1
#
_cell.length_a   1.000
_cell.length_b   1.000
_cell.length_c   1.000
_cell.angle_alpha   90.00
_cell.angle_beta   90.00
_cell.angle_gamma   90.00
#
_symmetry.space_group_name_H-M   'P 1'
#
loop_
_entity.id
_entity.type
_entity.pdbx_description
1 polymer ?
#
loop_
_entity_poly.entity_id
_entity_poly.type
_entity_poly.pdbx_seq_one_letter_code
_entity_poly.pdbx_strand_id
1 'polypeptide(L)'
;PEKPFVSWLQNLVKQRTAVSMELFNDKLANIQGAVMMAYPMGLPSWDTVALALGGLEGLDGTPAAADVVDPETATLWVASRDFQRDQKIGDRLGWNEKTKVVAKLQKEGSGPPAREPAVSEEERKAMMAHYFKRQEEMKRMAEAQDDEYLASSWADPKALQRSLRGQGQVRAPGLKL
;
A
#
# COMPACT_ATOMS: atom_id res chain seq x y z
N PRO A 1 -1.69 -8.81 -5.37
CA PRO A 1 -2.15 -8.74 -6.76
C PRO A 1 -2.78 -7.36 -7.05
N GLU A 2 -2.16 -6.55 -7.92
CA GLU A 2 -2.76 -5.28 -8.35
C GLU A 2 -4.07 -5.55 -9.10
N LYS A 3 -5.11 -4.77 -8.80
CA LYS A 3 -6.41 -4.86 -9.48
C LYS A 3 -6.21 -4.51 -10.97
N PRO A 4 -6.80 -5.27 -11.92
CA PRO A 4 -6.56 -5.08 -13.36
C PRO A 4 -6.88 -3.66 -13.85
N PHE A 5 -7.88 -3.00 -13.26
CA PHE A 5 -8.22 -1.61 -13.56
C PHE A 5 -7.10 -0.62 -13.18
N VAL A 6 -6.46 -0.82 -12.02
CA VAL A 6 -5.37 0.05 -11.54
C VAL A 6 -4.14 -0.10 -12.44
N SER A 7 -3.82 -1.34 -12.82
CA SER A 7 -2.71 -1.61 -13.76
C SER A 7 -2.96 -0.96 -15.13
N TRP A 8 -4.20 -1.00 -15.63
CA TRP A 8 -4.57 -0.34 -16.88
C TRP A 8 -4.39 1.18 -16.81
N LEU A 9 -4.84 1.85 -15.74
CA LEU A 9 -4.63 3.28 -15.54
C LEU A 9 -3.14 3.64 -15.49
N GLN A 10 -2.32 2.86 -14.79
CA GLN A 10 -0.87 3.07 -14.76
C GLN A 10 -0.24 2.96 -16.15
N ASN A 11 -0.74 2.06 -17.01
CA ASN A 11 -0.25 1.93 -18.38
C ASN A 11 -0.66 3.11 -19.27
N LEU A 12 -1.86 3.69 -19.10
CA LEU A 12 -2.26 4.91 -19.81
C LEU A 12 -1.36 6.09 -19.46
N VAL A 13 -0.97 6.23 -18.19
CA VAL A 13 -0.02 7.26 -17.74
C VAL A 13 1.32 7.10 -18.46
N LYS A 14 1.83 5.87 -18.61
CA LYS A 14 3.07 5.60 -19.37
C LYS A 14 2.94 5.97 -20.85
N GLN A 15 1.76 5.74 -21.43
CA GLN A 15 1.45 6.05 -22.83
C GLN A 15 1.13 7.53 -23.08
N ARG A 16 1.03 8.35 -22.01
CA ARG A 16 0.60 9.77 -22.06
C ARG A 16 -0.76 9.97 -22.73
N THR A 17 -1.62 8.96 -22.64
CA THR A 17 -2.99 9.02 -23.19
C THR A 17 -3.92 9.59 -22.14
N ALA A 18 -4.61 10.69 -22.45
CA ALA A 18 -5.64 11.25 -21.59
C ALA A 18 -6.85 10.31 -21.52
N VAL A 19 -7.48 10.22 -20.35
CA VAL A 19 -8.72 9.48 -20.19
C VAL A 19 -9.86 10.32 -20.77
N SER A 20 -10.50 9.83 -21.84
CA SER A 20 -11.70 10.43 -22.41
C SER A 20 -12.96 9.66 -21.99
N MET A 21 -14.11 10.31 -22.07
CA MET A 21 -15.40 9.65 -21.83
C MET A 21 -15.65 8.50 -22.81
N GLU A 22 -15.17 8.62 -24.06
CA GLU A 22 -15.25 7.56 -25.07
C GLU A 22 -14.49 6.31 -24.62
N LEU A 23 -13.23 6.46 -24.20
CA LEU A 23 -12.41 5.36 -23.71
C LEU A 23 -13.05 4.68 -22.48
N PHE A 24 -13.67 5.47 -21.61
CA PHE A 24 -14.38 4.97 -20.44
C PHE A 24 -15.61 4.14 -20.83
N ASN A 25 -16.42 4.66 -21.77
CA ASN A 25 -17.60 3.97 -22.29
C ASN A 25 -17.22 2.66 -22.99
N ASP A 26 -16.11 2.64 -23.74
CA ASP A 26 -15.60 1.40 -24.35
C ASP A 26 -15.25 0.35 -23.29
N LYS A 27 -14.64 0.76 -22.16
CA LYS A 27 -14.35 -0.17 -21.06
C LYS A 27 -15.62 -0.63 -20.36
N LEU A 28 -16.61 0.23 -20.17
CA LEU A 28 -17.93 -0.18 -19.68
C LEU A 28 -18.60 -1.19 -20.61
N ALA A 29 -18.57 -0.96 -21.92
CA ALA A 29 -19.12 -1.90 -22.91
C ALA A 29 -18.42 -3.26 -22.86
N ASN A 30 -17.10 -3.30 -22.67
CA ASN A 30 -16.37 -4.56 -22.49
C ASN A 30 -16.84 -5.32 -21.23
N ILE A 31 -17.10 -4.61 -20.13
CA ILE A 31 -17.62 -5.22 -18.90
C ILE A 31 -19.05 -5.74 -19.13
N GLN A 32 -19.91 -4.96 -19.77
CA GLN A 32 -21.27 -5.38 -20.13
C GLN A 32 -21.23 -6.64 -21.01
N GLY A 33 -20.38 -6.67 -22.03
CA GLY A 33 -20.19 -7.84 -22.90
C GLY A 33 -19.69 -9.06 -22.12
N ALA A 34 -18.74 -8.88 -21.20
CA ALA A 34 -18.25 -9.97 -20.35
C ALA A 34 -19.36 -10.54 -19.44
N VAL A 35 -20.21 -9.67 -18.88
CA VAL A 35 -21.36 -10.08 -18.07
C VAL A 35 -22.40 -10.81 -18.93
N MET A 36 -22.69 -10.33 -20.14
CA MET A 36 -23.60 -11.03 -21.08
C MET A 36 -23.09 -12.41 -21.49
N MET A 37 -21.77 -12.57 -21.67
CA MET A 37 -21.17 -13.88 -21.97
C MET A 37 -21.25 -14.83 -20.77
N ALA A 38 -21.04 -14.33 -19.56
CA ALA A 38 -21.13 -15.13 -18.34
C ALA A 38 -22.57 -15.50 -17.96
N TYR A 39 -23.52 -14.60 -18.24
CA TYR A 39 -24.96 -14.76 -17.94
C TYR A 39 -25.82 -14.48 -19.19
N PRO A 40 -25.91 -15.43 -20.13
CA PRO A 40 -26.65 -15.23 -21.39
C PRO A 40 -28.15 -14.99 -21.21
N MET A 41 -28.72 -15.51 -20.11
CA MET A 41 -30.14 -15.34 -19.75
C MET A 41 -30.39 -14.02 -18.98
N GLY A 42 -29.36 -13.19 -18.82
CA GLY A 42 -29.40 -11.99 -18.02
C GLY A 42 -29.15 -12.25 -16.53
N LEU A 43 -28.84 -11.16 -15.82
CA LEU A 43 -28.78 -11.14 -14.37
C LEU A 43 -30.17 -10.79 -13.79
N PRO A 44 -30.49 -11.24 -12.57
CA PRO A 44 -31.71 -10.82 -11.87
C PRO A 44 -31.81 -9.29 -11.74
N SER A 45 -33.03 -8.75 -11.71
CA SER A 45 -33.27 -7.31 -11.67
C SER A 45 -32.79 -6.63 -10.37
N TRP A 46 -32.65 -7.39 -9.29
CA TRP A 46 -32.12 -6.93 -8.01
C TRP A 46 -30.61 -7.13 -7.87
N ASP A 47 -29.94 -7.69 -8.89
CA ASP A 47 -28.50 -7.90 -8.84
C ASP A 47 -27.74 -6.57 -8.93
N THR A 48 -26.80 -6.37 -8.00
CA THR A 48 -26.02 -5.12 -7.93
C THR A 48 -25.23 -4.81 -9.21
N VAL A 49 -24.76 -5.81 -9.95
CA VAL A 49 -24.04 -5.62 -11.21
C VAL A 49 -25.01 -5.22 -12.32
N ALA A 50 -26.21 -5.82 -12.36
CA ALA A 50 -27.25 -5.44 -13.30
C ALA A 50 -27.72 -3.99 -13.08
N LEU A 51 -27.94 -3.62 -11.81
CA LEU A 51 -28.32 -2.27 -11.41
C LEU A 51 -27.22 -1.27 -11.77
N ALA A 52 -25.97 -1.53 -11.38
CA ALA A 52 -24.83 -0.65 -11.65
C ALA A 52 -24.59 -0.42 -13.15
N LEU A 53 -24.69 -1.48 -13.97
CA LEU A 53 -24.56 -1.36 -15.42
C LEU A 53 -25.76 -0.66 -16.08
N GLY A 54 -26.93 -0.70 -15.43
CA GLY A 54 -28.15 0.01 -15.83
C GLY A 54 -28.20 1.47 -15.38
N GLY A 55 -27.15 1.97 -14.72
CA GLY A 55 -27.10 3.36 -14.22
C GLY A 55 -27.87 3.59 -12.92
N LEU A 56 -28.30 2.51 -12.25
CA LEU A 56 -28.83 2.55 -10.91
C LEU A 56 -27.71 2.19 -9.93
N GLU A 57 -27.60 2.87 -8.80
CA GLU A 57 -26.52 2.55 -7.86
C GLU A 57 -26.69 1.14 -7.28
N GLY A 58 -27.92 0.73 -6.99
CA GLY A 58 -28.20 -0.60 -6.42
C GLY A 58 -27.54 -0.83 -5.07
N LEU A 59 -27.20 0.24 -4.35
CA LEU A 59 -26.51 0.23 -3.06
C LEU A 59 -27.48 0.35 -1.88
N ASP A 60 -28.78 0.40 -2.13
CA ASP A 60 -29.81 0.58 -1.10
C ASP A 60 -29.66 -0.45 0.03
N GLY A 61 -29.52 0.05 1.27
CA GLY A 61 -29.34 -0.79 2.46
C GLY A 61 -27.92 -1.35 2.66
N THR A 62 -26.96 -1.03 1.79
CA THR A 62 -25.55 -1.40 1.98
C THR A 62 -24.78 -0.29 2.69
N PRO A 63 -23.74 -0.62 3.48
CA PRO A 63 -22.86 0.41 4.08
C PRO A 63 -22.13 1.26 3.03
N ALA A 64 -21.97 0.75 1.79
CA ALA A 64 -21.35 1.47 0.68
C ALA A 64 -22.21 2.63 0.15
N ALA A 65 -23.54 2.64 0.40
CA ALA A 65 -24.39 3.79 0.07
C ALA A 65 -23.96 5.07 0.80
N ALA A 66 -23.35 4.94 1.99
CA ALA A 66 -22.85 6.09 2.74
C ALA A 66 -21.63 6.75 2.07
N ASP A 67 -20.91 6.03 1.23
CA ASP A 67 -19.71 6.52 0.54
C ASP A 67 -20.01 7.10 -0.85
N VAL A 68 -21.25 6.98 -1.32
CA VAL A 68 -21.70 7.60 -2.56
C VAL A 68 -21.65 9.11 -2.43
N VAL A 69 -20.99 9.75 -3.38
CA VAL A 69 -20.86 11.20 -3.48
C VAL A 69 -21.65 11.67 -4.70
N ASP A 70 -22.57 12.61 -4.49
CA ASP A 70 -23.34 13.21 -5.57
C ASP A 70 -22.42 14.04 -6.49
N PRO A 71 -22.42 13.80 -7.81
CA PRO A 71 -21.55 14.48 -8.76
C PRO A 71 -21.73 16.01 -8.80
N GLU A 72 -22.89 16.55 -8.42
CA GLU A 72 -23.15 18.00 -8.43
C GLU A 72 -22.59 18.70 -7.18
N THR A 73 -22.69 18.06 -6.03
CA THR A 73 -22.27 18.63 -4.72
C THR A 73 -20.87 18.20 -4.27
N ALA A 74 -20.25 17.22 -4.94
CA ALA A 74 -18.90 16.74 -4.58
C ALA A 74 -17.85 17.87 -4.53
N THR A 75 -16.91 17.78 -3.59
CA THR A 75 -15.72 18.63 -3.55
C THR A 75 -14.46 17.81 -3.78
N LEU A 76 -13.56 18.32 -4.62
CA LEU A 76 -12.27 17.69 -4.92
C LEU A 76 -11.17 18.34 -4.09
N TRP A 77 -10.39 17.55 -3.35
CA TRP A 77 -9.35 18.04 -2.46
C TRP A 77 -7.98 17.52 -2.83
N VAL A 78 -7.00 18.40 -2.82
CA VAL A 78 -5.58 18.08 -3.03
C VAL A 78 -4.76 18.82 -1.98
N ALA A 79 -3.87 18.12 -1.28
CA ALA A 79 -2.97 18.71 -0.29
C ALA A 79 -3.66 19.66 0.72
N SER A 80 -4.78 19.22 1.30
CA SER A 80 -5.60 19.99 2.27
C SER A 80 -6.22 21.28 1.71
N ARG A 81 -6.41 21.33 0.39
CA ARG A 81 -6.89 22.49 -0.35
C ARG A 81 -7.98 22.03 -1.33
N ASP A 82 -9.11 22.73 -1.36
CA ASP A 82 -10.27 22.44 -2.20
C ASP A 82 -10.09 22.96 -3.63
N PHE A 83 -10.50 22.19 -4.64
CA PHE A 83 -10.59 22.63 -6.03
C PHE A 83 -11.98 23.22 -6.28
N GLN A 84 -12.00 24.46 -6.72
CA GLN A 84 -13.21 25.10 -7.21
C GLN A 84 -13.56 24.50 -8.58
N ARG A 85 -14.85 24.25 -8.84
CA ARG A 85 -15.33 23.55 -10.05
C ARG A 85 -15.11 24.33 -11.35
N ASP A 86 -14.99 25.65 -11.25
CA ASP A 86 -14.73 26.59 -12.34
C ASP A 86 -13.25 26.66 -12.74
N GLN A 87 -12.33 26.14 -11.91
CA GLN A 87 -10.89 26.21 -12.14
C GLN A 87 -10.33 24.92 -12.72
N LYS A 88 -9.35 25.05 -13.62
CA LYS A 88 -8.63 23.88 -14.12
C LYS A 88 -7.58 23.44 -13.10
N ILE A 89 -7.26 22.15 -13.14
CA ILE A 89 -6.17 21.55 -12.36
C ILE A 89 -4.85 22.31 -12.59
N GLY A 90 -4.58 22.71 -13.83
CA GLY A 90 -3.39 23.47 -14.22
C GLY A 90 -3.30 24.87 -13.60
N ASP A 91 -4.42 25.53 -13.34
CA ASP A 91 -4.43 26.88 -12.76
C ASP A 91 -3.92 26.86 -11.31
N ARG A 92 -4.10 25.73 -10.61
CA ARG A 92 -3.71 25.58 -9.20
C ARG A 92 -2.39 24.85 -8.99
N LEU A 93 -2.08 23.85 -9.82
CA LEU A 93 -0.87 23.02 -9.70
C LEU A 93 0.27 23.46 -10.63
N GLY A 94 -0.02 24.34 -11.59
CA GLY A 94 0.90 24.75 -12.65
C GLY A 94 1.01 23.73 -13.79
N TRP A 95 1.79 24.09 -14.81
CA TRP A 95 1.97 23.31 -16.05
C TRP A 95 3.13 22.30 -16.01
N ASN A 96 3.45 21.75 -14.84
CA ASN A 96 4.54 20.78 -14.75
C ASN A 96 4.08 19.36 -15.14
N GLU A 97 4.53 18.89 -16.30
CA GLU A 97 4.21 17.57 -16.90
C GLU A 97 4.67 16.35 -16.07
N LYS A 98 5.53 16.52 -15.05
CA LYS A 98 6.04 15.41 -14.22
C LYS A 98 5.36 15.30 -12.85
N THR A 99 4.26 16.01 -12.63
CA THR A 99 3.61 16.06 -11.31
C THR A 99 2.60 14.94 -11.15
N LYS A 100 2.82 14.06 -10.16
CA LYS A 100 1.79 13.12 -9.70
C LYS A 100 1.00 13.76 -8.57
N VAL A 101 -0.32 13.81 -8.72
CA VAL A 101 -1.23 14.40 -7.73
C VAL A 101 -2.17 13.33 -7.21
N VAL A 102 -2.32 13.27 -5.89
CA VAL A 102 -3.32 12.44 -5.23
C VAL A 102 -4.45 13.37 -4.80
N ALA A 103 -5.63 13.16 -5.38
CA ALA A 103 -6.82 13.92 -5.06
C ALA A 103 -7.84 13.02 -4.35
N LYS A 104 -8.61 13.62 -3.44
CA LYS A 104 -9.68 12.95 -2.71
C LYS A 104 -11.01 13.63 -3.01
N LEU A 105 -12.04 12.85 -3.28
CA LEU A 105 -13.41 13.33 -3.40
C LEU A 105 -14.10 13.26 -2.03
N GLN A 106 -14.87 14.29 -1.70
CA GLN A 106 -15.61 14.40 -0.46
C GLN A 106 -17.01 15.00 -0.67
N LYS A 107 -17.91 14.72 0.27
CA LYS A 107 -19.25 15.33 0.31
C LYS A 107 -19.14 16.83 0.64
N GLU A 108 -20.15 17.59 0.27
CA GLU A 108 -20.19 19.00 0.63
C GLU A 108 -20.21 19.17 2.15
N GLY A 109 -19.37 20.09 2.66
CA GLY A 109 -19.32 20.41 4.08
C GLY A 109 -18.55 19.44 4.99
N SER A 110 -17.99 18.33 4.47
CA SER A 110 -17.21 17.38 5.30
C SER A 110 -15.79 17.86 5.69
N GLY A 111 -15.44 19.09 5.32
CA GLY A 111 -14.16 19.72 5.66
C GLY A 111 -12.97 19.13 4.91
N PRO A 112 -11.73 19.43 5.32
CA PRO A 112 -10.54 18.88 4.69
C PRO A 112 -10.47 17.36 4.92
N PRO A 113 -10.14 16.56 3.90
CA PRO A 113 -10.03 15.12 4.08
C PRO A 113 -8.96 14.78 5.12
N ALA A 114 -9.27 13.81 5.97
CA ALA A 114 -8.33 13.29 6.95
C ALA A 114 -7.05 12.86 6.23
N ARG A 115 -5.91 13.30 6.76
CA ARG A 115 -4.60 12.85 6.30
C ARG A 115 -4.53 11.35 6.54
N GLU A 116 -4.20 10.60 5.50
CA GLU A 116 -3.79 9.22 5.70
C GLU A 116 -2.57 9.20 6.63
N PRO A 117 -2.50 8.25 7.57
CA PRO A 117 -1.31 8.09 8.38
C PRO A 117 -0.13 7.88 7.44
N ALA A 118 0.93 8.66 7.61
CA ALA A 118 2.11 8.66 6.76
C ALA A 118 2.89 7.32 6.75
N VAL A 119 2.42 6.36 7.53
CA VAL A 119 3.01 5.05 7.74
C VAL A 119 1.89 4.03 7.57
N SER A 120 2.03 3.14 6.59
CA SER A 120 1.14 1.99 6.45
C SER A 120 1.19 1.12 7.71
N GLU A 121 0.15 0.33 7.98
CA GLU A 121 0.12 -0.51 9.19
C GLU A 121 1.29 -1.51 9.21
N GLU A 122 1.72 -1.97 8.03
CA GLU A 122 2.88 -2.85 7.85
C GLU A 122 4.20 -2.15 8.18
N GLU A 123 4.41 -0.92 7.69
CA GLU A 123 5.59 -0.12 8.02
C GLU A 123 5.64 0.25 9.50
N ARG A 124 4.48 0.45 10.15
CA ARG A 124 4.40 0.72 11.59
C ARG A 124 4.86 -0.49 12.40
N LYS A 125 4.46 -1.70 11.99
CA LYS A 125 4.91 -2.96 12.61
C LYS A 125 6.41 -3.18 12.41
N ALA A 126 6.92 -2.95 11.19
CA ALA A 126 8.36 -3.04 10.91
C ALA A 126 9.18 -2.04 11.74
N MET A 127 8.68 -0.81 11.88
CA MET A 127 9.30 0.22 12.70
C MET A 127 9.32 -0.17 14.18
N MET A 128 8.19 -0.65 14.73
CA MET A 128 8.12 -1.15 16.11
C MET A 128 9.07 -2.32 16.36
N ALA A 129 9.15 -3.29 15.43
CA ALA A 129 10.04 -4.43 15.54
C ALA A 129 11.52 -4.00 15.54
N HIS A 130 11.89 -3.03 14.71
CA HIS A 130 13.24 -2.48 14.69
C HIS A 130 13.58 -1.73 15.98
N TYR A 131 12.66 -0.93 16.52
CA TYR A 131 12.88 -0.24 17.80
C TYR A 131 13.02 -1.22 18.98
N PHE A 132 12.21 -2.28 19.00
CA PHE A 132 12.28 -3.31 20.03
C PHE A 132 13.63 -4.06 19.98
N LYS A 133 14.05 -4.50 18.78
CA LYS A 133 15.35 -5.17 18.60
C LYS A 133 16.52 -4.28 19.02
N ARG A 134 16.45 -2.99 18.67
CA ARG A 134 17.49 -2.01 19.03
C ARG A 134 17.53 -1.73 20.52
N GLN A 135 16.37 -1.72 21.20
CA GLN A 135 16.30 -1.64 22.66
C GLN A 135 16.88 -2.88 23.34
N GLU A 136 16.56 -4.08 22.84
CA GLU A 136 17.14 -5.32 23.35
C GLU A 136 18.66 -5.36 23.15
N GLU A 137 19.15 -4.93 21.99
CA GLU A 137 20.59 -4.84 21.71
C GLU A 137 21.28 -3.84 22.64
N MET A 138 20.69 -2.66 22.87
CA MET A 138 21.24 -1.68 23.81
C MET A 138 21.20 -2.18 25.26
N LYS A 139 20.12 -2.85 25.66
CA LYS A 139 20.01 -3.45 26.98
C LYS A 139 21.03 -4.57 27.16
N ARG A 140 21.22 -5.42 26.15
CA ARG A 140 22.25 -6.48 26.13
C ARG A 140 23.65 -5.89 26.21
N MET A 141 23.93 -4.79 25.51
CA MET A 141 25.22 -4.10 25.61
C MET A 141 25.43 -3.44 26.98
N ALA A 142 24.37 -2.99 27.64
CA ALA A 142 24.44 -2.44 28.99
C ALA A 142 24.59 -3.51 30.09
N GLU A 143 24.04 -4.71 29.85
CA GLU A 143 24.13 -5.86 30.76
C GLU A 143 25.39 -6.70 30.54
N ALA A 144 26.10 -6.51 29.41
CA ALA A 144 27.39 -7.14 29.15
C ALA A 144 28.42 -6.62 30.18
N GLN A 145 28.80 -7.49 31.12
CA GLN A 145 29.89 -7.24 32.05
C GLN A 145 31.22 -7.34 31.27
N ASP A 146 32.16 -6.42 31.52
CA ASP A 146 33.47 -6.29 30.84
C ASP A 146 34.33 -7.57 30.84
N ASP A 147 33.94 -8.59 31.62
CA ASP A 147 34.61 -9.88 31.74
C ASP A 147 34.30 -10.87 30.60
N GLU A 148 33.31 -10.60 29.73
CA GLU A 148 32.99 -11.49 28.59
C GLU A 148 34.15 -11.58 27.57
N TYR A 149 35.03 -10.57 27.54
CA TYR A 149 36.27 -10.59 26.75
C TYR A 149 37.30 -11.62 27.26
N LEU A 150 37.28 -11.98 28.56
CA LEU A 150 38.22 -12.93 29.16
C LEU A 150 38.04 -14.37 28.66
N ALA A 151 36.85 -14.73 28.21
CA ALA A 151 36.54 -16.05 27.63
C ALA A 151 36.65 -16.07 26.09
N SER A 152 37.01 -14.94 25.46
CA SER A 152 37.07 -14.83 24.01
C SER A 152 38.22 -15.69 23.44
N SER A 153 37.99 -16.30 22.27
CA SER A 153 39.01 -17.09 21.56
C SER A 153 40.23 -16.28 21.16
N TRP A 154 40.08 -14.96 21.04
CA TRP A 154 41.16 -14.00 20.81
C TRP A 154 42.06 -13.81 22.04
N ALA A 155 41.50 -13.91 23.26
CA ALA A 155 42.25 -13.74 24.51
C ALA A 155 43.00 -15.01 24.96
N ASP A 156 42.87 -16.14 24.25
CA ASP A 156 43.59 -17.38 24.57
C ASP A 156 45.05 -17.32 24.05
N PRO A 157 46.07 -17.13 24.91
CA PRO A 157 47.47 -17.03 24.49
C PRO A 157 48.00 -18.34 23.89
N LYS A 158 47.27 -19.45 24.01
CA LYS A 158 47.63 -20.76 23.48
C LYS A 158 46.86 -21.13 22.21
N ALA A 159 45.96 -20.27 21.72
CA ALA A 159 45.13 -20.54 20.54
C ALA A 159 45.97 -20.83 19.28
N LEU A 160 46.96 -19.97 19.00
CA LEU A 160 47.87 -20.16 17.85
C LEU A 160 48.74 -21.43 18.00
N GLN A 161 49.21 -21.70 19.22
CA GLN A 161 50.00 -22.89 19.52
C GLN A 161 49.20 -24.19 19.32
N ARG A 162 47.93 -24.20 19.70
CA ARG A 162 47.01 -25.33 19.49
C ARG A 162 46.70 -25.55 18.00
N SER A 163 46.50 -24.45 17.25
CA SER A 163 46.31 -24.48 15.80
C SER A 163 47.52 -25.09 15.08
N LEU A 164 48.74 -24.64 15.40
CA LEU A 164 49.98 -25.13 14.80
C LEU A 164 50.29 -26.59 15.15
N ARG A 165 49.85 -27.07 16.33
CA ARG A 165 50.03 -28.46 16.77
C ARG A 165 48.90 -29.39 16.32
N GLY A 166 47.93 -28.90 15.56
CA GLY A 166 46.77 -29.69 15.13
C GLY A 166 45.85 -30.16 16.27
N GLN A 167 46.02 -29.59 17.47
CA GLN A 167 45.22 -29.92 18.67
C GLN A 167 43.98 -29.02 18.76
N GLY A 168 43.25 -28.89 17.67
CA GLY A 168 41.90 -28.31 17.70
C GLY A 168 40.96 -29.18 18.54
N GLN A 169 39.94 -28.58 19.14
CA GLN A 169 38.93 -29.30 19.92
C GLN A 169 38.10 -30.19 18.99
N VAL A 170 38.60 -31.41 18.69
CA VAL A 170 37.87 -32.41 17.92
C VAL A 170 36.75 -32.92 18.82
N ARG A 171 35.52 -32.41 18.63
CA ARG A 171 34.32 -33.03 19.18
C ARG A 171 34.06 -34.30 18.36
N ALA A 172 34.25 -35.46 18.99
CA ALA A 172 33.81 -36.72 18.40
C ALA A 172 32.28 -36.67 18.19
N PRO A 173 31.76 -37.13 17.05
CA PRO A 173 30.33 -37.18 16.81
C PRO A 173 29.73 -38.25 17.74
N GLY A 174 29.08 -37.83 18.83
CA GLY A 174 28.35 -38.76 19.68
C GLY A 174 28.10 -38.38 21.15
N LEU A 175 28.77 -37.36 21.71
CA LEU A 175 28.52 -36.98 23.10
C LEU A 175 27.62 -35.74 23.18
N LYS A 176 26.36 -35.95 23.55
CA LYS A 176 25.46 -34.89 24.03
C LYS A 176 25.61 -34.77 25.55
N LEU A 177 25.97 -33.58 26.01
CA LEU A 177 25.58 -33.06 27.32
C LEU A 177 24.69 -31.84 27.05
#